data_AF-A0A3B3Z6M9-F1
#
_entry.id   AF-A0A3B3Z6M9-F1
#
_cell.length_a   1.000
_cell.length_b   1.000
_cell.length_c   1.000
_cell.angle_alpha   90.00
_cell.angle_beta   90.00
_cell.angle_gamma   90.00
#
_symmetry.space_group_name_H-M   'P 1'
#
loop_
_entity.id
_entity.type
_entity.pdbx_description
1 polymer ?
#
loop_
_entity_poly.entity_id
_entity_poly.type
_entity_poly.pdbx_seq_one_letter_code
_entity_poly.pdbx_strand_id
1 'polypeptide(L)'
;MHRCVNTPGSYYCECNVGYKLASNNHSCVVDECDVQSPCQHHCFNLLGSFLCQCEQGFELAHDSVSCQIDECSFSSYMCQYQCINTAGSYSCECPEGYQLQGNRLCQDINECEMGTHNCQEDEMCWNYYGGFRCYPRNPCEPPYTKSSERCICRSTTDCQSLPPSIVYKYMSIQADRTVPADIFQIQATNMYANTHNTFRIKAGNEGGEFFLRRSSSVSAMLVMTKPLSGPRECVVDLEMVTHHMTMNYKTSSLLRLTIIVGPYPF
;
A
#
# COMPACT_ATOMS: atom_id res chain seq x y z
N MET A 1 50.67 -3.29 -28.78
CA MET A 1 52.03 -3.30 -29.39
C MET A 1 52.12 -4.57 -30.23
N HIS A 2 52.21 -4.48 -31.55
CA HIS A 2 52.19 -5.63 -32.48
C HIS A 2 53.23 -5.43 -33.60
N ARG A 3 53.67 -6.52 -34.22
CA ARG A 3 54.67 -6.51 -35.31
C ARG A 3 54.00 -6.86 -36.63
N CYS A 4 53.85 -5.90 -37.54
CA CYS A 4 53.35 -6.20 -38.89
C CYS A 4 54.48 -6.57 -39.85
N VAL A 5 54.23 -7.61 -40.65
CA VAL A 5 55.13 -8.15 -41.67
C VAL A 5 54.44 -8.00 -43.03
N ASN A 6 55.05 -7.22 -43.92
CA ASN A 6 54.53 -6.99 -45.26
C ASN A 6 54.77 -8.19 -46.18
N THR A 7 53.79 -8.53 -47.02
CA THR A 7 53.87 -9.57 -48.05
C THR A 7 53.54 -8.98 -49.43
N PRO A 8 53.92 -9.62 -50.54
CA PRO A 8 53.65 -9.08 -51.88
C PRO A 8 52.13 -9.01 -52.13
N GLY A 9 51.58 -7.79 -52.10
CA GLY A 9 50.15 -7.51 -52.27
C GLY A 9 49.33 -7.42 -50.99
N SER A 10 49.92 -7.62 -49.80
CA SER A 10 49.22 -7.51 -48.51
C SER A 10 50.18 -7.31 -47.33
N TYR A 11 49.69 -7.39 -46.10
CA TYR A 11 50.51 -7.49 -44.88
C TYR A 11 49.76 -8.30 -43.83
N TYR A 12 50.48 -8.89 -42.88
CA TYR A 12 49.87 -9.57 -41.73
C TYR A 12 50.56 -9.13 -40.44
N CYS A 13 49.81 -9.04 -39.34
CA CYS A 13 50.37 -8.61 -38.06
C CYS A 13 50.51 -9.80 -37.10
N GLU A 14 51.66 -9.88 -36.44
CA GLU A 14 51.99 -10.85 -35.40
C GLU A 14 51.94 -10.17 -34.04
N CYS A 15 51.31 -10.85 -33.09
CA CYS A 15 51.16 -10.34 -31.73
C CYS A 15 52.32 -10.77 -30.85
N ASN A 16 52.74 -9.87 -29.95
CA ASN A 16 53.76 -10.19 -28.95
C ASN A 16 53.25 -11.30 -28.00
N VAL A 17 54.16 -12.03 -27.35
CA VAL A 17 53.84 -13.12 -26.41
C VAL A 17 52.80 -12.64 -25.37
N GLY A 18 51.67 -13.35 -25.27
CA GLY A 18 50.54 -13.00 -24.40
C GLY A 18 49.36 -12.30 -25.09
N TYR A 19 49.46 -11.99 -26.40
CA TYR A 19 48.41 -11.35 -27.19
C TYR A 19 47.99 -12.25 -28.36
N LYS A 20 46.69 -12.30 -28.69
CA LYS A 20 46.13 -12.99 -29.85
C LYS A 20 45.66 -11.96 -30.90
N LEU A 21 45.68 -12.35 -32.18
CA LEU A 21 45.26 -11.49 -33.28
C LEU A 21 43.72 -11.43 -33.33
N ALA A 22 43.17 -10.22 -33.28
CA ALA A 22 41.73 -9.99 -33.38
C ALA A 22 41.21 -10.37 -34.78
N SER A 23 39.90 -10.58 -34.91
CA SER A 23 39.21 -11.00 -36.14
C SER A 23 39.33 -10.03 -37.33
N ASN A 24 39.86 -8.82 -37.11
CA ASN A 24 40.23 -7.86 -38.15
C ASN A 24 41.66 -8.05 -38.70
N ASN A 25 42.38 -9.06 -38.24
CA ASN A 25 43.74 -9.45 -38.62
C ASN A 25 44.84 -8.38 -38.43
N HIS A 26 44.50 -7.24 -37.83
CA HIS A 26 45.39 -6.08 -37.71
C HIS A 26 45.55 -5.58 -36.26
N SER A 27 44.64 -5.95 -35.36
CA SER A 27 44.71 -5.57 -33.95
C SER A 27 45.15 -6.76 -33.10
N CYS A 28 46.08 -6.56 -32.17
CA CYS A 28 46.45 -7.57 -31.19
C CYS A 28 45.77 -7.28 -29.87
N VAL A 29 44.95 -8.21 -29.39
CA VAL A 29 44.22 -8.14 -28.13
C VAL A 29 44.80 -9.15 -27.15
N VAL A 30 44.89 -8.81 -25.87
CA VAL A 30 45.02 -9.84 -24.84
C VAL A 30 43.66 -10.51 -24.72
N ASP A 31 43.63 -11.79 -24.40
CA ASP A 31 42.41 -12.36 -23.84
C ASP A 31 42.59 -12.36 -22.32
N GLU A 32 42.13 -11.30 -21.69
CA GLU A 32 42.31 -11.10 -20.25
C GLU A 32 41.63 -12.22 -19.45
N CYS A 33 40.59 -12.85 -20.01
CA CYS A 33 39.91 -14.01 -19.42
C CYS A 33 40.76 -15.28 -19.43
N ASP A 34 41.53 -15.52 -20.51
CA ASP A 34 42.42 -16.69 -20.62
C ASP A 34 43.72 -16.54 -19.82
N VAL A 35 44.23 -15.32 -19.67
CA VAL A 35 45.58 -15.09 -19.13
C VAL A 35 45.60 -14.90 -17.61
N GLN A 36 44.59 -14.22 -17.05
CA GLN A 36 44.54 -13.93 -15.60
C GLN A 36 43.21 -14.32 -14.94
N SER A 37 42.17 -14.65 -15.70
CA SER A 37 40.80 -14.89 -15.20
C SER A 37 40.41 -13.87 -14.11
N PRO A 38 40.42 -12.56 -14.42
CA PRO A 38 40.26 -11.52 -13.42
C PRO A 38 38.93 -11.64 -12.66
N CYS A 39 37.85 -12.01 -13.35
CA CYS A 39 36.49 -12.06 -12.81
C CYS A 39 36.27 -13.17 -11.78
N GLN A 40 35.43 -12.88 -10.77
CA GLN A 40 35.01 -13.88 -9.79
C GLN A 40 34.08 -14.97 -10.37
N HIS A 41 33.19 -14.59 -11.31
CA HIS A 41 32.23 -15.51 -11.94
C HIS A 41 32.52 -15.65 -13.44
N HIS A 42 31.71 -15.04 -14.33
CA HIS A 42 31.89 -15.15 -15.78
C HIS A 42 32.73 -13.99 -16.33
N CYS A 43 33.64 -14.29 -17.25
CA CYS A 43 34.47 -13.31 -17.95
C CYS A 43 34.17 -13.33 -19.44
N PHE A 44 33.94 -12.16 -20.03
CA PHE A 44 33.76 -11.96 -21.46
C PHE A 44 34.85 -11.04 -21.98
N ASN A 45 35.64 -11.53 -22.92
CA ASN A 45 36.69 -10.76 -23.56
C ASN A 45 36.10 -9.72 -24.53
N LEU A 46 36.58 -8.48 -24.49
CA LEU A 46 36.21 -7.38 -25.39
C LEU A 46 37.46 -6.84 -26.11
N LEU A 47 37.26 -6.09 -27.19
CA LEU A 47 38.40 -5.55 -27.94
C LEU A 47 39.08 -4.42 -27.14
N GLY A 48 40.16 -4.76 -26.44
CA GLY A 48 40.95 -3.83 -25.62
C GLY A 48 40.48 -3.71 -24.16
N SER A 49 39.57 -4.56 -23.71
CA SER A 49 39.12 -4.66 -22.31
C SER A 49 38.44 -6.01 -22.06
N PHE A 50 37.92 -6.23 -20.85
CA PHE A 50 37.08 -7.39 -20.53
C PHE A 50 35.84 -6.93 -19.77
N LEU A 51 34.82 -7.79 -19.71
CA LEU A 51 33.59 -7.59 -18.96
C LEU A 51 33.36 -8.78 -18.03
N CYS A 52 33.18 -8.52 -16.74
CA CYS A 52 32.77 -9.53 -15.77
C CYS A 52 31.25 -9.55 -15.62
N GLN A 53 30.67 -10.75 -15.53
CA GLN A 53 29.25 -10.95 -15.27
C GLN A 53 29.08 -11.91 -14.09
N CYS A 54 28.21 -11.52 -13.16
CA CYS A 54 27.87 -12.32 -11.99
C CYS A 54 26.73 -13.29 -12.28
N GLU A 55 26.71 -14.43 -11.58
CA GLU A 55 25.60 -15.38 -11.59
C GLU A 55 24.32 -14.78 -10.98
N GLN A 56 23.18 -15.44 -11.19
CA GLN A 56 21.89 -14.98 -10.67
C GLN A 56 21.92 -14.86 -9.13
N GLY A 57 21.47 -13.71 -8.60
CA GLY A 57 21.52 -13.41 -7.16
C GLY A 57 22.80 -12.67 -6.71
N PHE A 58 23.63 -12.22 -7.66
CA PHE A 58 24.83 -11.43 -7.40
C PHE A 58 24.94 -10.24 -8.38
N GLU A 59 25.49 -9.13 -7.90
CA GLU A 59 25.78 -7.93 -8.68
C GLU A 59 27.28 -7.62 -8.71
N LEU A 60 27.72 -6.95 -9.79
CA LEU A 60 29.12 -6.60 -9.99
C LEU A 60 29.52 -5.47 -9.02
N ALA A 61 30.56 -5.71 -8.23
CA ALA A 61 31.07 -4.75 -7.26
C ALA A 61 31.72 -3.54 -7.95
N HIS A 62 32.04 -2.51 -7.17
CA HIS A 62 32.62 -1.26 -7.70
C HIS A 62 33.97 -1.45 -8.42
N ASP A 63 34.72 -2.50 -8.07
CA ASP A 63 35.96 -2.88 -8.74
C ASP A 63 35.75 -3.50 -10.13
N SER A 64 34.50 -3.69 -10.57
CA SER A 64 34.10 -4.30 -11.85
C SER A 64 34.53 -5.75 -12.06
N VAL A 65 34.97 -6.43 -11.00
CA VAL A 65 35.62 -7.74 -11.07
C VAL A 65 35.05 -8.73 -10.06
N SER A 66 34.75 -8.27 -8.85
CA SER A 66 34.13 -9.07 -7.79
C SER A 66 32.60 -9.07 -7.90
N CYS A 67 31.98 -10.12 -7.39
CA CYS A 67 30.53 -10.28 -7.35
C CYS A 67 30.04 -10.26 -5.90
N GLN A 68 29.19 -9.30 -5.58
CA GLN A 68 28.53 -9.16 -4.27
C GLN A 68 27.14 -9.77 -4.32
N ILE A 69 26.65 -10.27 -3.19
CA ILE A 69 25.29 -10.82 -3.08
C ILE A 69 24.31 -9.69 -3.38
N ASP A 70 23.27 -9.99 -4.15
CA ASP A 70 22.09 -9.14 -4.25
C ASP A 70 21.05 -9.65 -3.24
N GLU A 71 21.05 -9.03 -2.05
CA GLU A 71 20.14 -9.42 -0.97
C GLU A 71 18.67 -9.24 -1.36
N CYS A 72 18.36 -8.34 -2.30
CA CYS A 72 17.01 -8.10 -2.80
C CYS A 72 16.53 -9.21 -3.75
N SER A 73 17.43 -9.78 -4.56
CA SER A 73 17.11 -10.94 -5.41
C SER A 73 17.01 -12.25 -4.63
N PHE A 74 17.62 -12.35 -3.44
CA PHE A 74 17.64 -13.58 -2.66
C PHE A 74 16.37 -13.81 -1.84
N SER A 75 15.72 -12.75 -1.34
CA SER A 75 14.49 -12.90 -0.55
C SER A 75 13.55 -11.71 -0.65
N SER A 76 12.33 -11.98 -1.12
CA SER A 76 11.22 -11.01 -1.19
C SER A 76 10.71 -10.53 0.17
N TYR A 77 11.17 -11.12 1.28
CA TYR A 77 10.73 -10.78 2.64
C TYR A 77 11.72 -9.88 3.39
N MET A 78 12.76 -9.37 2.73
CA MET A 78 13.77 -8.50 3.36
C MET A 78 13.22 -7.12 3.71
N CYS A 79 12.30 -6.59 2.90
CA CYS A 79 11.66 -5.29 3.10
C CYS A 79 10.14 -5.45 3.00
N GLN A 80 9.38 -4.65 3.74
CA GLN A 80 7.91 -4.66 3.68
C GLN A 80 7.37 -4.08 2.36
N TYR A 81 8.09 -3.15 1.73
CA TYR A 81 7.70 -2.52 0.47
C TYR A 81 8.75 -2.68 -0.63
N GLN A 82 9.83 -1.88 -0.61
CA GLN A 82 10.84 -1.88 -1.66
C GLN A 82 12.23 -2.15 -1.08
N CYS A 83 12.96 -3.06 -1.71
CA CYS A 83 14.36 -3.36 -1.41
C CYS A 83 15.26 -2.71 -2.46
N ILE A 84 16.31 -2.02 -2.01
CA ILE A 84 17.34 -1.44 -2.86
C ILE A 84 18.67 -2.09 -2.50
N ASN A 85 19.27 -2.74 -3.48
CA ASN A 85 20.59 -3.33 -3.32
C ASN A 85 21.65 -2.23 -3.27
N THR A 86 22.63 -2.35 -2.39
CA THR A 86 23.73 -1.39 -2.25
C THR A 86 25.05 -2.14 -2.20
N ALA A 87 26.17 -1.48 -2.48
CA ALA A 87 27.47 -2.16 -2.45
C ALA A 87 27.79 -2.68 -1.04
N GLY A 88 27.76 -4.00 -0.85
CA GLY A 88 28.03 -4.68 0.42
C GLY A 88 26.87 -4.72 1.43
N SER A 89 25.66 -4.27 1.07
CA SER A 89 24.46 -4.38 1.91
C SER A 89 23.17 -4.08 1.13
N TYR A 90 22.05 -3.89 1.81
CA TYR A 90 20.80 -3.45 1.22
C TYR A 90 20.09 -2.41 2.10
N SER A 91 19.23 -1.60 1.49
CA SER A 91 18.37 -0.64 2.19
C SER A 91 16.91 -0.85 1.79
N CYS A 92 16.00 -0.68 2.76
CA CYS A 92 14.57 -0.72 2.50
C CYS A 92 14.01 0.70 2.36
N GLU A 93 13.14 0.89 1.38
CA GLU A 93 12.38 2.12 1.18
C GLU A 93 10.88 1.87 1.41
N CYS A 94 10.22 2.89 1.95
CA CYS A 94 8.80 2.92 2.19
C CYS A 94 8.10 3.83 1.19
N PRO A 95 6.83 3.55 0.85
CA PRO A 95 6.09 4.38 -0.07
C PRO A 95 5.75 5.74 0.56
N GLU A 96 5.24 6.66 -0.27
CA GLU A 96 4.75 7.96 0.20
C GLU A 96 3.68 7.79 1.30
N GLY A 97 3.75 8.64 2.33
CA GLY A 97 2.89 8.56 3.53
C GLY A 97 3.39 7.57 4.59
N TYR A 98 4.52 6.88 4.36
CA TYR A 98 5.10 5.94 5.31
C TYR A 98 6.56 6.29 5.62
N GLN A 99 7.00 5.95 6.83
CA GLN A 99 8.39 6.06 7.27
C GLN A 99 8.95 4.69 7.64
N LEU A 100 10.26 4.52 7.45
CA LEU A 100 10.94 3.29 7.79
C LEU A 100 11.03 3.15 9.32
N GLN A 101 10.37 2.13 9.86
CA GLN A 101 10.45 1.74 11.26
C GLN A 101 11.49 0.64 11.42
N GLY A 102 12.60 0.98 12.07
CA GLY A 102 13.80 0.12 12.10
C GLY A 102 14.45 0.09 10.72
N ASN A 103 14.69 -1.11 10.18
CA ASN A 103 15.41 -1.28 8.92
C ASN A 103 14.59 -1.96 7.80
N ARG A 104 13.33 -2.33 8.07
CA ARG A 104 12.55 -3.21 7.15
C ARG A 104 11.05 -2.91 7.07
N LEU A 105 10.48 -2.36 8.14
CA LEU A 105 9.03 -2.16 8.25
C LEU A 105 8.65 -0.75 7.86
N CYS A 106 7.48 -0.58 7.26
CA CYS A 106 6.90 0.69 6.91
C CYS A 106 5.77 1.01 7.88
N GLN A 107 5.95 2.10 8.62
CA GLN A 107 4.96 2.62 9.53
C GLN A 107 4.32 3.86 8.92
N ASP A 108 3.00 3.89 8.95
CA ASP A 108 2.21 5.04 8.54
C ASP A 108 2.64 6.32 9.29
N ILE A 109 2.79 7.42 8.56
CA ILE A 109 3.06 8.73 9.13
C ILE A 109 1.72 9.31 9.57
N ASN A 110 1.56 9.58 10.87
CA ASN A 110 0.34 10.18 11.36
C ASN A 110 0.40 11.72 11.23
N GLU A 111 -0.05 12.26 10.09
CA GLU A 111 0.03 13.71 9.84
C GLU A 111 -0.87 14.52 10.80
N CYS A 112 -1.93 13.89 11.33
CA CYS A 112 -2.81 14.50 12.32
C CYS A 112 -2.13 14.67 13.68
N GLU A 113 -1.34 13.68 14.12
CA GLU A 113 -0.57 13.78 15.38
C GLU A 113 0.68 14.66 15.22
N MET A 114 1.32 14.62 14.06
CA MET A 114 2.51 15.43 13.77
C MET A 114 2.18 16.90 13.49
N GLY A 115 0.91 17.23 13.21
CA GLY A 115 0.48 18.58 12.87
C GLY A 115 0.98 19.05 11.50
N THR A 116 1.28 18.11 10.59
CA THR A 116 1.74 18.37 9.22
C THR A 116 0.59 18.43 8.21
N HIS A 117 -0.64 18.15 8.65
CA HIS A 117 -1.85 18.25 7.84
C HIS A 117 -2.18 19.71 7.43
N ASN A 118 -2.92 19.86 6.33
CA ASN A 118 -3.37 21.16 5.81
C ASN A 118 -4.88 21.43 6.01
N CYS A 119 -5.53 20.73 6.94
CA CYS A 119 -6.95 20.94 7.26
C CYS A 119 -7.25 22.34 7.79
N GLN A 120 -8.41 22.87 7.40
CA GLN A 120 -8.92 24.17 7.83
C GLN A 120 -9.39 24.16 9.30
N GLU A 121 -9.66 25.35 9.86
CA GLU A 121 -10.08 25.50 11.27
C GLU A 121 -11.43 24.84 11.57
N ASP A 122 -12.34 24.82 10.59
CA ASP A 122 -13.67 24.18 10.67
C ASP A 122 -13.65 22.69 10.27
N GLU A 123 -12.46 22.14 10.00
CA GLU A 123 -12.25 20.74 9.67
C GLU A 123 -11.60 19.97 10.84
N MET A 124 -11.77 18.66 10.82
CA MET A 124 -11.06 17.70 11.64
C MET A 124 -10.13 16.89 10.75
N CYS A 125 -8.91 16.67 11.22
CA CYS A 125 -7.97 15.77 10.56
C CYS A 125 -8.31 14.31 10.90
N TRP A 126 -8.35 13.46 9.88
CA TRP A 126 -8.49 12.03 10.01
C TRP A 126 -7.32 11.31 9.33
N ASN A 127 -6.54 10.59 10.13
CA ASN A 127 -5.40 9.83 9.64
C ASN A 127 -5.85 8.47 9.09
N TYR A 128 -5.28 8.05 7.96
CA TYR A 128 -5.50 6.73 7.37
C TYR A 128 -4.17 6.16 6.85
N TYR A 129 -4.13 4.84 6.59
CA TYR A 129 -2.92 4.19 6.09
C TYR A 129 -2.50 4.80 4.74
N GLY A 130 -1.37 5.51 4.70
CA GLY A 130 -0.83 6.21 3.53
C GLY A 130 -1.24 7.67 3.39
N GLY A 131 -1.81 8.29 4.42
CA GLY A 131 -1.98 9.74 4.47
C GLY A 131 -3.13 10.23 5.36
N PHE A 132 -3.57 11.46 5.13
CA PHE A 132 -4.65 12.07 5.91
C PHE A 132 -5.75 12.65 5.04
N ARG A 133 -6.91 12.84 5.66
CA ARG A 133 -8.04 13.54 5.06
C ARG A 133 -8.69 14.49 6.04
N CYS A 134 -9.17 15.61 5.53
CA CYS A 134 -9.90 16.59 6.29
C CYS A 134 -11.41 16.37 6.13
N TYR A 135 -12.13 16.28 7.25
CA TYR A 135 -13.59 16.20 7.26
C TYR A 135 -14.19 17.38 8.00
N PRO A 136 -15.39 17.86 7.63
CA PRO A 136 -16.03 18.95 8.36
C PRO A 136 -16.27 18.60 9.82
N ARG A 137 -15.98 19.51 10.76
CA ARG A 137 -16.37 19.35 12.17
C ARG A 137 -17.88 19.26 12.36
N ASN A 138 -18.64 19.79 11.42
CA ASN A 138 -20.08 19.64 11.33
C ASN A 138 -20.45 18.98 9.99
N PRO A 139 -20.62 17.64 9.96
CA PRO A 139 -21.01 16.93 8.75
C PRO A 139 -22.53 16.96 8.49
N CYS A 140 -23.32 17.66 9.33
CA CYS A 140 -24.77 17.67 9.18
C CYS A 140 -25.19 18.53 7.97
N GLU A 141 -25.76 17.88 6.97
CA GLU A 141 -26.35 18.54 5.80
C GLU A 141 -27.79 18.99 6.09
N PRO A 142 -28.25 20.15 5.59
CA PRO A 142 -29.66 20.56 5.68
C PRO A 142 -30.58 19.46 5.11
N PRO A 143 -31.73 19.13 5.77
CA PRO A 143 -32.38 19.82 6.88
C PRO A 143 -31.93 19.41 8.29
N TYR A 144 -30.84 18.65 8.42
CA TYR A 144 -30.35 18.21 9.72
C TYR A 144 -29.63 19.33 10.47
N THR A 145 -29.77 19.32 11.79
CA THR A 145 -29.08 20.22 12.69
C THR A 145 -28.20 19.43 13.65
N LYS A 146 -26.99 19.92 13.92
CA LYS A 146 -26.06 19.26 14.84
C LYS A 146 -26.59 19.33 16.27
N SER A 147 -26.67 18.17 16.91
CA SER A 147 -27.07 17.99 18.31
C SER A 147 -26.12 17.01 18.97
N SER A 148 -25.06 17.54 19.59
CA SER A 148 -23.93 16.74 20.12
C SER A 148 -23.28 15.92 19.00
N GLU A 149 -23.16 14.59 19.13
CA GLU A 149 -22.60 13.69 18.11
C GLU A 149 -23.59 13.29 17.00
N ARG A 150 -24.85 13.76 17.05
CA ARG A 150 -25.90 13.34 16.12
C ARG A 150 -26.40 14.52 15.31
N CYS A 151 -26.70 14.28 14.05
CA CYS A 151 -27.46 15.17 13.21
C CYS A 151 -28.94 14.84 13.37
N ILE A 152 -29.77 15.78 13.83
CA ILE A 152 -31.19 15.56 14.10
C ILE A 152 -32.04 16.38 13.13
N CYS A 153 -33.04 15.72 12.57
CA CYS A 153 -34.06 16.35 11.74
C CYS A 153 -35.31 16.61 12.59
N ARG A 154 -35.70 17.88 12.73
CA ARG A 154 -36.87 18.28 13.55
C ARG A 154 -38.04 18.83 12.73
N SER A 155 -37.84 19.08 11.43
CA SER A 155 -38.87 19.60 10.52
C SER A 155 -39.99 18.58 10.30
N THR A 156 -41.24 18.99 10.50
CA THR A 156 -42.39 18.10 10.29
C THR A 156 -42.75 17.92 8.82
N THR A 157 -42.23 18.75 7.92
CA THR A 157 -42.44 18.66 6.47
C THR A 157 -41.29 17.92 5.79
N ASP A 158 -40.05 18.28 6.10
CA ASP A 158 -38.87 17.78 5.37
C ASP A 158 -38.41 16.42 5.88
N CYS A 159 -38.65 16.12 7.16
CA CYS A 159 -38.15 14.90 7.80
C CYS A 159 -39.12 13.71 7.72
N GLN A 160 -40.29 13.83 7.07
CA GLN A 160 -41.30 12.76 7.06
C GLN A 160 -40.78 11.45 6.44
N SER A 161 -39.96 11.57 5.40
CA SER A 161 -39.36 10.43 4.68
C SER A 161 -37.90 10.18 5.06
N LEU A 162 -37.31 11.04 5.90
CA LEU A 162 -35.90 11.00 6.28
C LEU A 162 -35.72 10.35 7.67
N PRO A 163 -34.58 9.70 7.93
CA PRO A 163 -34.31 9.17 9.26
C PRO A 163 -34.26 10.31 10.31
N PRO A 164 -34.88 10.14 11.50
CA PRO A 164 -34.92 11.18 12.54
C PRO A 164 -33.55 11.65 13.02
N SER A 165 -32.56 10.75 13.00
CA SER A 165 -31.18 11.06 13.35
C SER A 165 -30.18 10.32 12.47
N ILE A 166 -29.08 11.00 12.15
CA ILE A 166 -27.92 10.47 11.43
C ILE A 166 -26.68 10.67 12.31
N VAL A 167 -25.83 9.65 12.39
CA VAL A 167 -24.51 9.72 13.00
C VAL A 167 -23.47 9.47 11.92
N TYR A 168 -22.42 10.28 11.90
CA TYR A 168 -21.29 10.11 10.98
C TYR A 168 -20.13 9.51 11.77
N LYS A 169 -19.54 8.42 11.25
CA LYS A 169 -18.33 7.82 11.80
C LYS A 169 -17.35 7.54 10.67
N TYR A 170 -16.08 7.59 11.00
CA TYR A 170 -14.97 7.40 10.09
C TYR A 170 -14.11 6.26 10.63
N MET A 171 -13.55 5.45 9.74
CA MET A 171 -12.57 4.43 10.08
C MET A 171 -11.59 4.23 8.93
N SER A 172 -10.38 3.78 9.25
CA SER A 172 -9.35 3.45 8.26
C SER A 172 -9.02 1.96 8.33
N ILE A 173 -8.75 1.36 7.17
CA ILE A 173 -8.31 -0.04 7.04
C ILE A 173 -7.21 -0.15 5.97
N GLN A 174 -6.36 -1.16 6.10
CA GLN A 174 -5.40 -1.53 5.07
C GLN A 174 -6.10 -2.13 3.85
N ALA A 175 -5.51 -1.97 2.66
CA ALA A 175 -6.00 -2.60 1.44
C ALA A 175 -5.88 -4.12 1.51
N ASP A 176 -6.71 -4.81 0.72
CA ASP A 176 -6.61 -6.24 0.44
C ASP A 176 -6.48 -7.13 1.70
N ARG A 177 -7.03 -6.66 2.82
CA ARG A 177 -7.04 -7.37 4.10
C ARG A 177 -7.75 -8.72 3.94
N THR A 178 -7.24 -9.71 4.66
CA THR A 178 -7.81 -11.06 4.70
C THR A 178 -9.27 -11.05 5.15
N VAL A 179 -10.10 -11.82 4.45
CA VAL A 179 -11.55 -11.94 4.71
C VAL A 179 -11.94 -13.39 5.06
N PRO A 180 -13.00 -13.61 5.86
CA PRO A 180 -13.90 -12.60 6.42
C PRO A 180 -13.28 -11.82 7.60
N ALA A 181 -13.57 -10.53 7.70
CA ALA A 181 -13.07 -9.68 8.78
C ALA A 181 -14.17 -8.87 9.45
N ASP A 182 -14.23 -8.92 10.77
CA ASP A 182 -15.06 -8.05 11.60
C ASP A 182 -14.43 -6.65 11.63
N ILE A 183 -15.13 -5.63 11.12
CA ILE A 183 -14.55 -4.29 10.94
C ILE A 183 -15.23 -3.21 11.77
N PHE A 184 -16.52 -3.35 12.10
CA PHE A 184 -17.24 -2.31 12.85
C PHE A 184 -18.43 -2.87 13.61
N GLN A 185 -18.52 -2.60 14.92
CA GLN A 185 -19.68 -3.00 15.72
C GLN A 185 -20.66 -1.84 15.86
N ILE A 186 -21.90 -2.02 15.41
CA ILE A 186 -23.01 -1.12 15.72
C ILE A 186 -23.70 -1.60 17.00
N GLN A 187 -23.94 -0.66 17.92
CA GLN A 187 -24.58 -0.93 19.20
C GLN A 187 -25.68 0.09 19.52
N ALA A 188 -26.83 -0.40 19.99
CA ALA A 188 -27.92 0.41 20.47
C ALA A 188 -27.57 0.98 21.86
N THR A 189 -27.79 2.29 22.06
CA THR A 189 -27.52 2.95 23.35
C THR A 189 -28.63 2.70 24.39
N ASN A 190 -29.80 2.24 23.97
CA ASN A 190 -30.98 2.09 24.83
C ASN A 190 -31.37 0.62 25.01
N MET A 191 -31.40 0.16 26.26
CA MET A 191 -31.83 -1.18 26.69
C MET A 191 -33.24 -1.16 27.30
N TYR A 192 -34.18 -0.39 26.74
CA TYR A 192 -35.53 -0.33 27.29
C TYR A 192 -36.19 -1.72 27.25
N ALA A 193 -36.81 -2.12 28.36
CA ALA A 193 -37.71 -3.28 28.39
C ALA A 193 -38.76 -3.14 27.28
N ASN A 194 -39.08 -4.24 26.58
CA ASN A 194 -40.05 -4.30 25.48
C ASN A 194 -39.67 -3.57 24.17
N THR A 195 -38.37 -3.46 23.88
CA THR A 195 -37.90 -3.00 22.56
C THR A 195 -37.20 -4.11 21.79
N HIS A 196 -37.44 -4.18 20.48
CA HIS A 196 -36.73 -5.07 19.57
C HIS A 196 -35.94 -4.25 18.54
N ASN A 197 -34.62 -4.45 18.50
CA ASN A 197 -33.75 -3.77 17.53
C ASN A 197 -33.47 -4.66 16.33
N THR A 198 -33.59 -4.08 15.15
CA THR A 198 -33.24 -4.70 13.87
C THR A 198 -32.16 -3.84 13.21
N PHE A 199 -31.11 -4.48 12.70
CA PHE A 199 -29.97 -3.83 12.04
C PHE A 199 -29.95 -4.24 10.57
N ARG A 200 -29.74 -3.28 9.67
CA ARG A 200 -29.64 -3.54 8.22
C ARG A 200 -28.69 -2.58 7.53
N ILE A 201 -28.11 -3.02 6.41
CA ILE A 201 -27.37 -2.14 5.49
C ILE A 201 -28.42 -1.49 4.59
N LYS A 202 -28.49 -0.16 4.61
CA LYS A 202 -29.46 0.64 3.86
C LYS A 202 -28.95 1.02 2.47
N ALA A 203 -27.67 1.36 2.36
CA ALA A 203 -27.01 1.73 1.11
C ALA A 203 -25.48 1.52 1.21
N GLY A 204 -24.77 1.56 0.08
CA GLY A 204 -23.30 1.49 0.06
C GLY A 204 -22.73 0.08 0.11
N ASN A 205 -23.50 -0.91 -0.35
CA ASN A 205 -23.07 -2.32 -0.43
C ASN A 205 -23.55 -2.97 -1.73
N GLU A 206 -23.58 -2.21 -2.81
CA GLU A 206 -24.00 -2.65 -4.14
C GLU A 206 -23.07 -3.75 -4.67
N GLY A 207 -21.79 -3.73 -4.27
CA GLY A 207 -20.79 -4.75 -4.60
C GLY A 207 -20.86 -6.02 -3.76
N GLY A 208 -21.70 -6.06 -2.71
CA GLY A 208 -21.80 -7.20 -1.79
C GLY A 208 -20.50 -7.49 -1.04
N GLU A 209 -19.75 -6.43 -0.71
CA GLU A 209 -18.46 -6.48 0.02
C GLU A 209 -18.66 -6.60 1.53
N PHE A 210 -19.86 -6.27 2.02
CA PHE A 210 -20.21 -6.25 3.42
C PHE A 210 -21.43 -7.13 3.73
N PHE A 211 -21.47 -7.69 4.94
CA PHE A 211 -22.68 -8.22 5.53
C PHE A 211 -22.79 -7.83 7.00
N LEU A 212 -24.01 -7.75 7.51
CA LEU A 212 -24.26 -7.54 8.93
C LEU A 212 -24.52 -8.88 9.62
N ARG A 213 -23.66 -9.24 10.56
CA ARG A 213 -23.87 -10.38 11.46
C ARG A 213 -24.50 -9.87 12.76
N ARG A 214 -25.66 -10.40 13.13
CA ARG A 214 -26.25 -10.07 14.44
C ARG A 214 -25.39 -10.66 15.56
N SER A 215 -24.91 -9.82 16.46
CA SER A 215 -24.08 -10.24 17.60
C SER A 215 -24.91 -10.41 18.87
N SER A 216 -25.90 -9.53 19.10
CA SER A 216 -26.82 -9.61 20.23
C SER A 216 -28.19 -8.97 19.92
N SER A 217 -29.06 -8.85 20.92
CA SER A 217 -30.31 -8.08 20.82
C SER A 217 -30.08 -6.57 20.65
N VAL A 218 -28.90 -6.09 20.98
CA VAL A 218 -28.53 -4.67 20.97
C VAL A 218 -27.32 -4.36 20.10
N SER A 219 -26.74 -5.34 19.41
CA SER A 219 -25.57 -5.10 18.57
C SER A 219 -25.50 -6.00 17.34
N ALA A 220 -24.85 -5.49 16.31
CA ALA A 220 -24.48 -6.23 15.11
C ALA A 220 -23.06 -5.87 14.69
N MET A 221 -22.36 -6.82 14.08
CA MET A 221 -21.03 -6.65 13.52
C MET A 221 -21.13 -6.48 12.00
N LEU A 222 -20.57 -5.40 11.48
CA LEU A 222 -20.29 -5.24 10.07
C LEU A 222 -19.07 -6.10 9.74
N VAL A 223 -19.25 -7.06 8.85
CA VAL A 223 -18.23 -8.01 8.45
C VAL A 223 -17.96 -7.85 6.96
N MET A 224 -16.69 -7.72 6.63
CA MET A 224 -16.19 -7.65 5.27
C MET A 224 -16.06 -9.07 4.70
N THR A 225 -16.70 -9.32 3.55
CA THR A 225 -16.71 -10.62 2.86
C THR A 225 -15.77 -10.68 1.67
N LYS A 226 -15.43 -9.51 1.11
CA LYS A 226 -14.51 -9.36 -0.02
C LYS A 226 -13.39 -8.41 0.36
N PRO A 227 -12.14 -8.67 -0.05
CA PRO A 227 -11.06 -7.71 0.17
C PRO A 227 -11.40 -6.39 -0.52
N LEU A 228 -11.04 -5.29 0.12
CA LEU A 228 -11.21 -3.95 -0.44
C LEU A 228 -9.86 -3.47 -0.96
N SER A 229 -9.74 -3.31 -2.27
CA SER A 229 -8.54 -2.72 -2.86
C SER A 229 -8.57 -1.20 -2.68
N GLY A 230 -7.41 -0.61 -2.41
CA GLY A 230 -7.26 0.83 -2.24
C GLY A 230 -6.41 1.48 -3.35
N PRO A 231 -6.17 2.79 -3.27
CA PRO A 231 -6.77 3.73 -2.32
C PRO A 231 -8.22 4.05 -2.72
N ARG A 232 -9.16 3.91 -1.79
CA ARG A 232 -10.57 4.31 -2.03
C ARG A 232 -11.32 4.61 -0.75
N GLU A 233 -12.42 5.34 -0.88
CA GLU A 233 -13.39 5.55 0.19
C GLU A 233 -14.68 4.81 -0.10
N CYS A 234 -15.15 4.06 0.89
CA CYS A 234 -16.44 3.37 0.86
C CYS A 234 -17.36 4.03 1.89
N VAL A 235 -18.56 4.41 1.49
CA VAL A 235 -19.57 4.96 2.40
C VAL A 235 -20.68 3.93 2.56
N VAL A 236 -20.87 3.42 3.77
CA VAL A 236 -21.89 2.42 4.09
C VAL A 236 -22.91 3.02 5.05
N ASP A 237 -24.18 3.01 4.66
CA ASP A 237 -25.27 3.48 5.50
C ASP A 237 -25.86 2.30 6.27
N LEU A 238 -25.65 2.27 7.58
CA LEU A 238 -26.19 1.26 8.50
C LEU A 238 -27.41 1.82 9.21
N GLU A 239 -28.54 1.12 9.14
CA GLU A 239 -29.77 1.54 9.80
C GLU A 239 -30.12 0.62 10.96
N MET A 240 -30.38 1.23 12.11
CA MET A 240 -30.97 0.58 13.27
C MET A 240 -32.44 0.99 13.36
N VAL A 241 -33.32 0.00 13.37
CA VAL A 241 -34.75 0.19 13.57
C VAL A 241 -35.14 -0.40 14.92
N THR A 242 -35.61 0.45 15.83
CA THR A 242 -36.11 0.03 17.15
C THR A 242 -37.63 -0.01 17.10
N HIS A 243 -38.21 -1.18 17.35
CA HIS A 243 -39.66 -1.36 17.50
C HIS A 243 -40.02 -1.43 18.98
N HIS A 244 -40.86 -0.49 19.42
CA HIS A 244 -41.36 -0.45 20.79
C HIS A 244 -42.65 -1.26 20.88
N MET A 245 -42.61 -2.44 21.52
CA MET A 245 -43.71 -3.41 21.43
C MET A 245 -44.98 -2.94 22.17
N THR A 246 -44.86 -2.22 23.29
CA THR A 246 -46.02 -1.80 24.09
C THR A 246 -46.75 -0.59 23.52
N MET A 247 -46.04 0.30 22.83
CA MET A 247 -46.62 1.51 22.21
C MET A 247 -46.81 1.36 20.70
N ASN A 248 -46.38 0.21 20.14
CA ASN A 248 -46.44 -0.16 18.74
C ASN A 248 -45.96 0.92 17.74
N TYR A 249 -44.87 1.63 18.06
CA TYR A 249 -44.22 2.56 17.14
C TYR A 249 -42.80 2.09 16.80
N LYS A 250 -42.31 2.52 15.63
CA LYS A 250 -40.94 2.26 15.17
C LYS A 250 -40.18 3.58 15.11
N THR A 251 -38.94 3.56 15.55
CA THR A 251 -37.99 4.66 15.35
C THR A 251 -36.76 4.13 14.62
N SER A 252 -36.16 4.95 13.77
CA SER A 252 -34.95 4.61 13.05
C SER A 252 -33.81 5.56 13.40
N SER A 253 -32.59 5.03 13.34
CA SER A 253 -31.36 5.81 13.45
C SER A 253 -30.42 5.34 12.36
N LEU A 254 -29.87 6.28 11.60
CA LEU A 254 -28.92 6.00 10.54
C LEU A 254 -27.51 6.28 11.05
N LEU A 255 -26.58 5.38 10.73
CA LEU A 255 -25.15 5.54 10.91
C LEU A 255 -24.53 5.54 9.51
N ARG A 256 -23.97 6.67 9.11
CA ARG A 256 -23.15 6.78 7.90
C ARG A 256 -21.70 6.51 8.29
N LEU A 257 -21.19 5.35 7.89
CA LEU A 257 -19.82 4.93 8.14
C LEU A 257 -18.99 5.14 6.89
N THR A 258 -18.00 6.03 6.95
CA THR A 258 -16.99 6.22 5.91
C THR A 258 -15.77 5.36 6.25
N ILE A 259 -15.46 4.41 5.37
CA ILE A 259 -14.32 3.52 5.47
C ILE A 259 -13.27 3.98 4.45
N ILE A 260 -12.10 4.37 4.94
CA ILE A 260 -10.99 4.82 4.11
C ILE A 260 -10.01 3.66 3.98
N VAL A 261 -9.84 3.18 2.76
CA VAL A 261 -8.95 2.06 2.43
C VAL A 261 -7.62 2.65 1.99
N GLY A 262 -6.56 2.31 2.73
CA GLY A 262 -5.20 2.73 2.38
C GLY A 262 -4.73 2.16 1.04
N PRO A 263 -3.65 2.69 0.44
CA PRO A 263 -3.16 2.25 -0.86
C PRO A 263 -2.42 0.90 -0.83
N TYR A 264 -1.92 0.50 0.34
CA TYR A 264 -1.09 -0.69 0.51
C TYR A 264 -1.70 -1.69 1.51
N PRO A 265 -1.39 -2.99 1.39
CA PRO A 265 -1.98 -4.05 2.20
C PRO A 265 -1.30 -4.28 3.56
N PHE A 266 -0.38 -3.40 3.96
CA PHE A 266 0.54 -3.61 5.08
C PHE A 266 0.58 -2.46 6.07
#